data_AF-A0A0D9XY67-F1
#
_entry.id   AF-A0A0D9XY67-F1
#
_cell.length_a   1.000
_cell.length_b   1.000
_cell.length_c   1.000
_cell.angle_alpha   90.00
_cell.angle_beta   90.00
_cell.angle_gamma   90.00
#
_symmetry.space_group_name_H-M   'P 1'
#
loop_
_entity.id
_entity.type
_entity.pdbx_description
1 polymer ?
#
loop_
_entity_poly.entity_id
_entity_poly.type
_entity_poly.pdbx_seq_one_letter_code
_entity_poly.pdbx_strand_id
1 'polypeptide(L)'
;MVYAKVAGGVLFLLLLACFEAIPLPPAAIANDVRPHGKRVYPPAPPPPPSTEECTRAQKVEILCECEGYIKIHNTIRYPTNNSLCCNAVRNVPNLDIFCIYDLLTSREKNMYHPRRFKYGLRNFCSL
;
A
#
# COMPACT_ATOMS: atom_id res chain seq x y z
N MET A 1 -16.17 -42.67 -50.58
CA MET A 1 -16.14 -43.16 -49.19
C MET A 1 -15.48 -42.07 -48.34
N VAL A 2 -16.25 -41.38 -47.49
CA VAL A 2 -16.46 -41.65 -46.03
C VAL A 2 -15.48 -40.77 -45.23
N TYR A 3 -15.94 -39.60 -44.75
CA TYR A 3 -16.47 -39.33 -43.39
C TYR A 3 -15.36 -39.36 -42.32
N ALA A 4 -14.87 -38.19 -41.87
CA ALA A 4 -15.27 -37.48 -40.63
C ALA A 4 -14.61 -38.09 -39.37
N LYS A 5 -14.35 -37.46 -38.22
CA LYS A 5 -14.90 -36.28 -37.52
C LYS A 5 -14.11 -36.16 -36.18
N VAL A 6 -14.43 -35.15 -35.37
CA VAL A 6 -14.33 -35.12 -33.88
C VAL A 6 -12.95 -34.74 -33.30
N ALA A 7 -12.79 -33.85 -32.31
CA ALA A 7 -13.64 -32.80 -31.75
C ALA A 7 -12.74 -31.84 -30.95
N GLY A 8 -12.63 -30.60 -31.41
CA GLY A 8 -12.18 -29.48 -30.56
C GLY A 8 -13.26 -28.99 -29.59
N GLY A 9 -14.38 -29.70 -29.48
CA GLY A 9 -15.56 -29.27 -28.72
C GLY A 9 -15.44 -29.47 -27.20
N VAL A 10 -14.60 -30.40 -26.72
CA VAL A 10 -14.52 -30.69 -25.27
C VAL A 10 -13.70 -29.63 -24.52
N LEU A 11 -12.65 -29.11 -25.15
CA LEU A 11 -11.81 -28.08 -24.52
C LEU A 11 -12.53 -26.73 -24.41
N PHE A 12 -13.43 -26.43 -25.37
CA PHE A 12 -14.25 -25.22 -25.34
C PHE A 12 -15.38 -25.31 -24.29
N LEU A 13 -15.90 -26.53 -24.02
CA LEU A 13 -16.91 -26.75 -22.99
C LEU A 13 -16.34 -26.64 -21.56
N LEU A 14 -15.05 -26.98 -21.35
CA LEU A 14 -14.39 -26.83 -20.04
C LEU A 14 -14.15 -25.36 -19.64
N LEU A 15 -14.07 -24.44 -20.59
CA LEU A 15 -13.92 -22.99 -20.30
C LEU A 15 -15.24 -22.33 -19.85
N LEU A 16 -16.38 -22.93 -20.15
CA LEU A 16 -17.71 -22.35 -19.85
C LEU A 16 -18.28 -22.78 -18.49
N ALA A 17 -17.71 -23.79 -17.81
CA ALA A 17 -18.29 -24.39 -16.62
C ALA A 17 -17.91 -23.74 -15.26
N CYS A 18 -17.07 -22.69 -15.25
CA CYS A 18 -16.70 -21.99 -13.99
C CYS A 18 -17.48 -20.69 -13.73
N PHE A 19 -18.49 -20.36 -14.55
CA PHE A 19 -19.40 -19.25 -14.29
C PHE A 19 -20.67 -19.75 -13.57
N GLU A 20 -20.51 -20.37 -12.41
CA GLU A 20 -21.63 -20.46 -11.46
C GLU A 20 -21.74 -19.10 -10.75
N ALA A 21 -22.90 -18.48 -10.96
CA ALA A 21 -23.34 -17.16 -10.56
C ALA A 21 -22.65 -16.54 -9.33
N ILE A 22 -21.87 -15.48 -9.57
CA ILE A 22 -21.61 -14.48 -8.52
C ILE A 22 -22.94 -13.74 -8.30
N PRO A 23 -23.54 -13.79 -7.09
CA PRO A 23 -24.64 -12.90 -6.77
C PRO A 23 -24.09 -11.48 -6.81
N LEU A 24 -24.54 -10.68 -7.79
CA LEU A 24 -24.34 -9.24 -7.77
C LEU A 24 -24.98 -8.72 -6.47
N PRO A 25 -24.22 -8.16 -5.50
CA PRO A 25 -24.85 -7.38 -4.47
C PRO A 25 -25.56 -6.20 -5.16
N PRO A 26 -26.79 -5.84 -4.74
CA PRO A 26 -27.49 -4.73 -5.35
C PRO A 26 -26.60 -3.50 -5.33
N ALA A 27 -26.54 -2.84 -6.49
CA ALA A 27 -25.88 -1.56 -6.67
C ALA A 27 -26.42 -0.57 -5.63
N ALA A 28 -25.70 -0.41 -4.53
CA ALA A 28 -25.85 0.74 -3.68
C ALA A 28 -25.24 1.92 -4.44
N ILE A 29 -26.09 2.60 -5.21
CA ILE A 29 -25.79 3.90 -5.77
C ILE A 29 -25.68 4.86 -4.59
N ALA A 30 -24.50 4.98 -4.00
CA ALA A 30 -24.13 6.15 -3.23
C ALA A 30 -23.54 7.16 -4.21
N ASN A 31 -24.41 7.88 -4.91
CA ASN A 31 -24.05 9.17 -5.48
C ASN A 31 -23.85 10.13 -4.29
N ASP A 32 -22.67 10.08 -3.68
CA ASP A 32 -22.19 11.13 -2.81
C ASP A 32 -20.92 11.72 -3.43
N VAL A 33 -21.14 12.62 -4.39
CA VAL A 33 -20.18 13.70 -4.65
C VAL A 33 -20.14 14.53 -3.38
N ARG A 34 -19.24 14.19 -2.45
CA ARG A 34 -18.99 14.98 -1.25
C ARG A 34 -17.89 16.00 -1.57
N PRO A 35 -18.19 17.31 -1.51
CA PRO A 35 -17.23 18.35 -1.85
C PRO A 35 -16.13 18.40 -0.78
N HIS A 36 -14.87 18.45 -1.23
CA HIS A 36 -13.68 18.92 -0.51
C HIS A 36 -13.75 18.88 1.05
N GLY A 37 -13.95 17.68 1.61
CA GLY A 37 -13.89 17.47 3.06
C GLY A 37 -12.48 17.02 3.46
N LYS A 38 -11.81 17.78 4.34
CA LYS A 38 -10.56 17.36 4.99
C LYS A 38 -10.72 15.93 5.52
N ARG A 39 -9.79 15.03 5.19
CA ARG A 39 -9.73 13.71 5.81
C ARG A 39 -9.62 13.91 7.32
N VAL A 40 -10.67 13.56 8.05
CA VAL A 40 -10.59 13.39 9.50
C VAL A 40 -9.89 12.07 9.70
N TYR A 41 -8.59 12.12 9.99
CA TYR A 41 -7.88 10.95 10.47
C TYR A 41 -8.54 10.51 11.78
N PRO A 42 -8.77 9.19 11.99
CA PRO A 42 -9.11 8.67 13.30
C PRO A 42 -8.12 9.21 14.35
N PRO A 43 -8.53 9.43 15.61
CA PRO A 43 -7.59 9.80 16.66
C PRO A 43 -6.42 8.81 16.63
N ALA A 44 -5.20 9.36 16.68
CA ALA A 44 -3.98 8.57 16.57
C ALA A 44 -4.08 7.36 17.50
N PRO A 45 -3.82 6.13 17.00
CA PRO A 45 -3.79 4.97 17.86
C PRO A 45 -2.79 5.22 18.99
N PRO A 46 -3.07 4.72 20.22
CA PRO A 46 -2.11 4.83 21.31
C PRO A 46 -0.76 4.27 20.85
N PRO A 47 0.36 4.89 21.27
CA PRO A 47 1.68 4.43 20.85
C PRO A 47 1.77 2.93 21.15
N PRO A 48 2.17 2.10 20.16
CA PRO A 48 2.31 0.68 20.39
C PRO A 48 3.26 0.46 21.58
N PRO A 49 3.05 -0.61 22.37
CA PRO A 49 4.00 -0.98 23.42
C PRO A 49 5.41 -1.03 22.82
N SER A 50 6.42 -0.66 23.61
CA SER A 50 7.83 -0.62 23.19
C SER A 50 8.39 -2.02 22.93
N THR A 51 7.82 -2.73 21.96
CA THR A 51 8.51 -3.79 21.27
C THR A 51 9.54 -3.10 20.42
N GLU A 52 10.82 -3.43 20.60
CA GLU A 52 11.91 -2.90 19.77
C GLU A 52 11.71 -3.19 18.27
N GLU A 53 10.73 -4.05 17.95
CA GLU A 53 10.35 -4.42 16.59
C GLU A 53 9.36 -3.45 15.96
N CYS A 54 9.56 -3.26 14.66
CA CYS A 54 8.69 -2.44 13.85
C CYS A 54 7.44 -3.20 13.41
N THR A 55 6.34 -2.48 13.32
CA THR A 55 5.01 -3.05 13.09
C THR A 55 4.52 -2.80 11.67
N ARG A 56 3.57 -3.63 11.22
CA ARG A 56 2.86 -3.40 9.96
C ARG A 56 2.10 -2.08 9.94
N ALA A 57 1.60 -1.61 11.09
CA ALA A 57 0.91 -0.34 11.21
C ALA A 57 1.86 0.83 10.92
N GLN A 58 3.05 0.84 11.53
CA GLN A 58 4.10 1.83 11.23
C GLN A 58 4.51 1.80 9.76
N LYS A 59 4.63 0.61 9.16
CA LYS A 59 4.88 0.49 7.72
C LYS A 59 3.82 1.21 6.90
N VAL A 60 2.53 0.92 7.15
CA VAL A 60 1.42 1.54 6.42
C VAL A 60 1.43 3.06 6.58
N GLU A 61 1.69 3.55 7.79
CA GLU A 61 1.74 4.99 8.07
C GLU A 61 2.89 5.67 7.32
N ILE A 62 4.12 5.12 7.37
CA ILE A 62 5.27 5.62 6.62
C ILE A 62 4.99 5.63 5.11
N LEU A 63 4.42 4.54 4.58
CA LEU A 63 4.12 4.46 3.14
C LEU A 63 3.09 5.49 2.70
N CYS A 64 2.10 5.80 3.55
CA CYS A 64 1.07 6.79 3.27
C CYS A 64 1.62 8.22 3.37
N GLU A 65 2.20 8.58 4.50
CA GLU A 65 2.57 9.97 4.80
C GLU A 65 3.85 10.41 4.10
N CYS A 66 4.79 9.49 3.87
CA CYS A 66 6.07 9.80 3.23
C CYS A 66 6.11 9.53 1.72
N GLU A 67 5.02 9.06 1.10
CA GLU A 67 4.97 8.60 -0.30
C GLU A 67 5.63 9.60 -1.28
N GLY A 68 5.34 10.88 -1.10
CA GLY A 68 5.86 11.97 -1.95
C GLY A 68 7.38 12.08 -1.97
N TYR A 69 8.05 11.62 -0.93
CA TYR A 69 9.51 11.59 -0.85
C TYR A 69 10.09 10.27 -1.34
N ILE A 70 9.52 9.14 -0.91
CA ILE A 70 10.12 7.82 -1.08
C ILE A 70 9.85 7.17 -2.45
N LYS A 71 8.80 7.55 -3.18
CA LYS A 71 8.42 6.91 -4.44
C LYS A 71 9.41 7.20 -5.57
N ILE A 72 9.71 6.20 -6.41
CA ILE A 72 10.73 6.32 -7.47
C ILE A 72 10.33 7.36 -8.52
N HIS A 73 9.11 7.25 -9.05
CA HIS A 73 8.64 8.02 -10.22
C HIS A 73 7.77 9.23 -9.87
N ASN A 74 7.88 9.75 -8.64
CA ASN A 74 7.10 10.92 -8.23
C ASN A 74 7.97 12.19 -8.25
N THR A 75 7.34 13.35 -8.45
CA THR A 75 7.95 14.64 -8.14
C THR A 75 8.34 14.61 -6.66
N ILE A 76 9.63 14.83 -6.38
CA ILE A 76 10.18 14.67 -5.04
C ILE A 76 9.62 15.78 -4.15
N ARG A 77 8.86 15.39 -3.12
CA ARG A 77 8.43 16.28 -2.04
C ARG A 77 9.24 15.97 -0.80
N TYR A 78 10.14 16.87 -0.43
CA TYR A 78 10.94 16.73 0.78
C TYR A 78 10.05 16.86 2.03
N PRO A 79 10.18 15.96 3.03
CA PRO A 79 9.44 16.09 4.27
C PRO A 79 10.00 17.28 5.07
N THR A 80 9.10 18.09 5.62
CA THR A 80 9.46 19.11 6.61
C THR A 80 9.47 18.48 7.99
N ASN A 81 10.24 19.06 8.91
CA ASN A 81 10.45 18.48 10.22
C ASN A 81 9.15 18.22 11.02
N ASN A 82 8.15 19.10 10.85
CA ASN A 82 6.84 19.04 11.53
C ASN A 82 5.75 18.37 10.67
N SER A 83 6.13 17.72 9.56
CA SER A 83 5.19 17.03 8.67
C SER A 83 4.70 15.72 9.29
N LEU A 84 3.53 15.26 8.83
CA LEU A 84 3.01 13.93 9.20
C LEU A 84 3.99 12.80 8.86
N CYS A 85 4.74 12.93 7.76
CA CYS A 85 5.81 11.98 7.44
C CYS A 85 6.87 11.91 8.55
N CYS A 86 7.38 13.04 9.04
CA CYS A 86 8.38 13.03 10.10
C CYS A 86 7.82 12.60 11.46
N ASN A 87 6.53 12.85 11.73
CA ASN A 87 5.88 12.30 12.92
C ASN A 87 5.81 10.76 12.86
N ALA A 88 5.42 10.21 11.71
CA ALA A 88 5.42 8.76 11.50
C ALA A 88 6.83 8.16 11.64
N VAL A 89 7.87 8.82 11.13
CA VAL A 89 9.27 8.41 11.28
C VAL A 89 9.69 8.39 12.75
N ARG A 90 9.32 9.40 13.55
CA ARG A 90 9.62 9.46 14.99
C ARG A 90 8.91 8.39 15.81
N ASN A 91 7.78 7.89 15.32
CA ASN A 91 7.05 6.80 15.96
C ASN A 91 7.66 5.42 15.68
N VAL A 92 8.69 5.32 14.84
CA VAL A 92 9.44 4.07 14.62
C VAL A 92 10.44 3.87 15.78
N PRO A 93 10.51 2.67 16.38
CA PRO A 93 11.42 2.41 17.50
C PRO A 93 12.86 2.75 17.12
N ASN A 94 13.56 3.46 18.00
CA ASN A 94 14.96 3.88 17.82
C ASN A 94 15.24 4.69 16.53
N LEU A 95 14.21 5.22 15.86
CA LEU A 95 14.32 5.81 14.51
C LEU A 95 14.93 4.85 13.48
N ASP A 96 14.83 3.54 13.70
CA ASP A 96 15.38 2.56 12.77
C ASP A 96 14.46 2.41 11.55
N ILE A 97 14.70 3.18 10.50
CA ILE A 97 13.88 3.06 9.28
C ILE A 97 14.18 1.79 8.48
N PHE A 98 15.26 1.05 8.80
CA PHE A 98 15.60 -0.19 8.09
C PHE A 98 14.61 -1.31 8.39
N CYS A 99 14.20 -1.48 9.65
CA CYS A 99 13.18 -2.46 10.01
C CYS A 99 11.89 -2.28 9.20
N ILE A 100 11.45 -1.04 8.95
CA ILE A 100 10.24 -0.74 8.17
C ILE A 100 10.45 -1.13 6.71
N TYR A 101 11.64 -0.86 6.17
CA TYR A 101 11.99 -1.27 4.82
C TYR A 101 12.00 -2.80 4.66
N ASP A 102 12.41 -3.52 5.70
CA ASP A 102 12.46 -4.99 5.67
C ASP A 102 11.06 -5.63 5.73
N LEU A 103 10.07 -4.93 6.32
CA LEU A 103 8.66 -5.31 6.25
C LEU A 103 8.00 -5.10 4.87
N LEU A 104 8.70 -4.47 3.92
CA LEU A 104 8.20 -4.29 2.56
C LEU A 104 8.24 -5.61 1.79
N THR A 105 7.15 -5.92 1.11
CA THR A 105 7.09 -6.96 0.09
C THR A 105 7.99 -6.62 -1.09
N SER A 106 8.38 -7.63 -1.88
CA SER A 106 9.16 -7.43 -3.10
C SER A 106 8.50 -6.44 -4.06
N ARG A 107 7.16 -6.47 -4.15
CA ARG A 107 6.39 -5.52 -4.97
C ARG A 107 6.51 -4.09 -4.46
N GLU A 108 6.38 -3.88 -3.15
CA GLU A 108 6.55 -2.55 -2.54
C GLU A 108 7.98 -2.02 -2.70
N LYS A 109 9.00 -2.88 -2.55
CA LYS A 109 10.42 -2.49 -2.74
C LYS A 109 10.69 -1.95 -4.15
N ASN A 110 9.96 -2.43 -5.16
CA ASN A 110 10.06 -1.93 -6.53
C ASN A 110 9.37 -0.57 -6.75
N MET A 111 8.55 -0.09 -5.81
CA MET A 111 7.85 1.19 -5.92
C MET A 111 8.63 2.35 -5.27
N TYR A 112 9.55 2.04 -4.35
CA TYR A 112 10.22 3.03 -3.50
C TYR A 112 11.73 3.07 -3.72
N HIS A 113 12.29 4.27 -3.66
CA HIS A 113 13.70 4.52 -3.85
C HIS A 113 14.48 4.14 -2.58
N PRO A 114 15.34 3.11 -2.62
CA PRO A 114 15.89 2.49 -1.41
C PRO A 114 16.73 3.45 -0.56
N ARG A 115 17.53 4.31 -1.21
CA ARG A 115 18.34 5.29 -0.46
C ARG A 115 17.50 6.38 0.22
N ARG A 116 16.41 6.81 -0.43
CA ARG A 116 15.53 7.85 0.11
C ARG A 116 14.76 7.29 1.31
N PHE A 117 14.27 6.06 1.16
CA PHE A 117 13.60 5.35 2.25
C PHE A 117 14.53 5.12 3.45
N LYS A 118 15.64 4.38 3.27
CA LYS A 118 16.49 3.91 4.38
C LYS A 118 17.26 5.01 5.10
N TYR A 119 17.73 6.01 4.36
CA TYR A 119 18.63 7.05 4.90
C TYR A 119 17.99 8.43 4.89
N GLY A 120 17.30 8.76 3.82
CA GLY A 120 16.72 10.09 3.62
C GLY A 120 15.72 10.46 4.71
N LEU A 121 14.77 9.57 5.02
CA LEU A 121 13.78 9.82 6.06
C LEU A 121 14.41 10.14 7.42
N ARG A 122 15.39 9.33 7.85
CA ARG A 122 16.11 9.57 9.11
C ARG A 122 16.79 10.94 9.10
N ASN A 123 17.48 11.29 8.02
CA ASN A 123 18.22 12.56 7.94
C ASN A 123 17.33 13.81 8.00
N PHE A 124 16.10 13.74 7.47
CA PHE A 124 15.19 14.88 7.50
C PHE A 124 14.38 15.00 8.80
N CYS A 125 14.22 13.90 9.53
CA CYS A 125 13.25 13.80 10.63
C CYS A 125 13.88 13.57 12.02
N SER A 126 15.21 13.52 12.14
CA SER A 126 15.94 13.21 13.39
C SER A 126 16.08 14.36 14.39
N LEU A 127 15.20 15.35 14.34
CA LEU A 127 15.19 16.51 15.26
C LEU A 127 14.22 16.28 16.42
#